data_AF-A0AAW0KJU6-F1
#
_entry.id   AF-A0AAW0KJU6-F1
#
_cell.length_a   1.000
_cell.length_b   1.000
_cell.length_c   1.000
_cell.angle_alpha   90.00
_cell.angle_beta   90.00
_cell.angle_gamma   90.00
#
_symmetry.space_group_name_H-M   'P 1'
#
loop_
_entity.id
_entity.type
_entity.pdbx_description
1 polymer ?
#
loop_
_entity_poly.entity_id
_entity_poly.type
_entity_poly.pdbx_seq_one_letter_code
_entity_poly.pdbx_strand_id
1 'polypeptide(L)'
;MFQLLKSKSVIEGAALTDIASVSTEVKFVASPDGGSIMKSTTKYQTKGDFQLKEEQIQAAIEKGTGLFKAVEAYLLAHPDLYN
;
A
#
# COMPACT_ATOMS: atom_id res chain seq x y z
N MET A 1 -8.89 21.59 -1.24
CA MET A 1 -8.97 20.12 -1.00
C MET A 1 -7.54 19.60 -0.92
N PHE A 2 -7.06 19.22 0.26
CA PHE A 2 -5.70 18.68 0.42
C PHE A 2 -5.72 17.19 0.11
N GLN A 3 -4.87 16.77 -0.82
CA GLN A 3 -4.60 15.37 -1.12
C GLN A 3 -3.24 15.00 -0.52
N LEU A 4 -3.17 13.93 0.28
CA LEU A 4 -1.89 13.44 0.79
C LEU A 4 -1.32 12.44 -0.21
N LEU A 5 -0.11 12.70 -0.69
CA LEU A 5 0.64 11.83 -1.59
C LEU A 5 1.93 11.38 -0.92
N LYS A 6 2.14 10.08 -0.83
CA LYS A 6 3.39 9.52 -0.32
C LYS A 6 3.92 8.44 -1.26
N SER A 7 5.16 8.62 -1.70
CA SER A 7 5.87 7.65 -2.52
C SER A 7 7.01 7.03 -1.73
N LYS A 8 7.19 5.71 -1.86
CA LYS A 8 8.28 4.95 -1.24
C LYS A 8 8.76 3.85 -2.19
N SER A 9 10.01 3.43 -2.01
CA SER A 9 10.58 2.29 -2.72
C SER A 9 11.20 1.31 -1.74
N VAL A 10 11.04 0.02 -2.03
CA VAL A 10 11.74 -1.08 -1.36
C VAL A 10 12.74 -1.63 -2.37
N ILE A 11 14.02 -1.59 -2.01
CA ILE A 11 15.14 -1.98 -2.89
C ILE A 11 15.89 -3.23 -2.37
N GLU A 12 15.61 -3.65 -1.14
CA GLU A 12 16.21 -4.82 -0.50
C GLU A 12 15.22 -5.53 0.42
N GLY A 13 15.53 -6.78 0.77
CA GLY A 13 14.73 -7.60 1.68
C GLY A 13 14.57 -9.03 1.18
N ALA A 14 14.28 -9.95 2.10
CA ALA A 14 14.17 -11.38 1.80
C ALA A 14 13.07 -11.71 0.76
N ALA A 15 12.08 -10.84 0.60
CA ALA A 15 11.01 -10.99 -0.38
C ALA A 15 11.39 -10.52 -1.81
N LEU A 16 12.56 -9.90 -2.01
CA LEU A 16 13.01 -9.33 -3.29
C LEU A 16 14.06 -10.23 -3.99
N THR A 17 13.80 -11.54 -4.03
CA THR A 17 14.66 -12.52 -4.70
C THR A 17 14.74 -12.25 -6.21
N ASP A 18 13.59 -12.21 -6.87
CA ASP A 18 13.45 -12.05 -8.34
C ASP A 18 12.99 -10.64 -8.74
N ILE A 19 12.85 -9.76 -7.76
CA ILE A 19 12.40 -8.37 -7.92
C ILE A 19 13.56 -7.45 -7.55
N ALA A 20 13.92 -6.54 -8.46
CA ALA A 20 14.99 -5.56 -8.25
C ALA A 20 14.54 -4.41 -7.34
N SER A 21 13.30 -3.94 -7.51
CA SER A 21 12.70 -2.97 -6.60
C SER A 21 11.18 -2.93 -6.71
N VAL A 22 10.53 -2.42 -5.67
CA VAL A 22 9.09 -2.17 -5.63
C VAL A 22 8.87 -0.72 -5.24
N SER A 23 8.24 0.05 -6.11
CA SER A 23 7.88 1.44 -5.84
C SER A 23 6.38 1.55 -5.62
N THR A 24 5.95 2.12 -4.49
CA THR A 24 4.55 2.32 -4.17
C THR A 24 4.27 3.82 -3.99
N GLU A 25 3.26 4.30 -4.69
CA GLU A 25 2.66 5.61 -4.50
C GLU A 25 1.28 5.43 -3.86
N VAL A 26 1.07 6.08 -2.72
CA VAL A 26 -0.21 6.08 -2.01
C VAL A 26 -0.77 7.49 -2.00
N LYS A 27 -2.03 7.61 -2.41
CA LYS A 27 -2.81 8.84 -2.42
C LYS A 27 -4.05 8.67 -1.54
N PHE A 28 -4.27 9.62 -0.64
CA PHE A 28 -5.51 9.72 0.12
C PHE A 28 -6.33 10.92 -0.34
N VAL A 29 -7.63 10.70 -0.51
CA VAL A 29 -8.61 11.74 -0.86
C VAL A 29 -9.76 11.67 0.13
N ALA A 30 -10.20 12.82 0.65
CA ALA A 30 -11.37 12.87 1.53
C ALA A 30 -12.62 12.35 0.82
N SER A 31 -13.45 11.60 1.53
CA SER A 31 -14.73 11.06 1.06
C SER A 31 -15.90 11.87 1.64
N PRO A 32 -17.04 12.01 0.94
CA PRO A 32 -18.20 12.75 1.44
C PRO A 32 -18.80 12.23 2.75
N ASP A 33 -18.53 10.98 3.11
CA ASP A 33 -18.97 10.34 4.36
C ASP A 33 -18.09 10.68 5.58
N GLY A 34 -17.12 11.57 5.43
CA GLY A 34 -16.16 11.93 6.48
C GLY A 34 -14.97 10.98 6.57
N GLY A 35 -14.91 9.93 5.74
CA GLY A 35 -13.77 9.03 5.63
C GLY A 35 -12.74 9.46 4.58
N SER A 36 -11.96 8.50 4.10
CA SER A 36 -11.01 8.71 3.00
C SER A 36 -11.00 7.54 2.03
N ILE A 37 -10.71 7.85 0.77
CA ILE A 37 -10.42 6.86 -0.27
C ILE A 37 -8.91 6.81 -0.45
N MET A 38 -8.34 5.64 -0.16
CA MET A 38 -6.94 5.35 -0.46
C MET A 38 -6.80 4.76 -1.87
N LYS A 39 -5.93 5.35 -2.68
CA LYS A 39 -5.49 4.80 -3.98
C LYS A 39 -4.00 4.47 -3.87
N SER A 40 -3.65 3.21 -4.15
CA SER A 40 -2.27 2.74 -4.16
C SER A 40 -1.89 2.28 -5.55
N THR A 41 -0.75 2.76 -6.06
CA THR A 41 -0.13 2.29 -7.29
C THR A 41 1.21 1.68 -6.94
N THR A 42 1.38 0.38 -7.20
CA THR A 42 2.64 -0.32 -6.99
C THR A 42 3.25 -0.74 -8.32
N LYS A 43 4.50 -0.38 -8.53
CA LYS A 43 5.32 -0.74 -9.69
C LYS A 43 6.39 -1.72 -9.25
N TYR A 44 6.51 -2.82 -9.96
CA TYR A 44 7.52 -3.84 -9.71
C TYR A 44 8.54 -3.82 -10.84
N GLN A 45 9.82 -3.74 -10.47
CA GLN A 45 10.94 -3.91 -11.40
C GLN A 45 11.47 -5.33 -11.19
N THR A 46 11.32 -6.20 -12.18
CA THR A 46 11.74 -7.60 -12.10
C THR A 46 13.21 -7.77 -12.52
N LYS A 47 13.85 -8.85 -12.08
CA LYS A 47 15.20 -9.22 -12.52
C LYS A 47 15.07 -10.18 -13.71
N GLY A 48 15.82 -9.91 -14.79
CA GLY A 48 15.80 -10.73 -15.99
C GLY A 48 14.39 -10.89 -16.57
N ASP A 49 14.06 -12.09 -17.03
CA ASP A 49 12.76 -12.41 -17.63
C ASP A 49 11.69 -12.85 -16.62
N PHE A 50 11.90 -12.58 -15.33
CA PHE A 50 10.92 -12.94 -14.29
C PHE A 50 9.60 -12.20 -14.53
N GLN A 51 8.51 -12.97 -14.54
CA GLN A 51 7.15 -12.45 -14.67
C GLN A 51 6.40 -12.61 -13.36
N LEU A 52 5.80 -11.51 -12.91
CA LEU A 52 4.87 -11.52 -11.78
C LEU A 52 3.61 -12.27 -12.16
N LYS A 53 3.24 -13.24 -11.32
CA LYS A 53 1.98 -13.96 -11.45
C LYS A 53 0.86 -13.17 -10.79
N GLU A 54 -0.35 -13.27 -11.33
CA GLU A 54 -1.54 -12.61 -10.79
C GLU A 54 -1.77 -12.94 -9.31
N GLU A 55 -1.54 -14.20 -8.91
CA GLU A 55 -1.62 -14.64 -7.51
C GLU A 55 -0.67 -13.86 -6.57
N GLN A 56 0.54 -13.54 -7.03
CA GLN A 56 1.50 -12.76 -6.24
C GLN A 56 1.05 -11.30 -6.10
N ILE A 57 0.44 -10.75 -7.15
CA ILE A 57 -0.14 -9.40 -7.13
C ILE A 57 -1.32 -9.36 -6.16
N GLN A 58 -2.21 -10.34 -6.24
CA GLN A 58 -3.38 -10.46 -5.38
C GLN A 58 -2.98 -10.62 -3.90
N ALA A 59 -2.01 -11.48 -3.61
CA ALA A 59 -1.47 -11.63 -2.25
C ALA A 59 -0.88 -10.32 -1.70
N ALA A 60 -0.21 -9.52 -2.56
CA ALA A 60 0.30 -8.21 -2.15
C ALA A 60 -0.83 -7.20 -1.86
N ILE A 61 -1.90 -7.21 -2.66
CA ILE A 61 -3.11 -6.40 -2.46
C ILE A 61 -3.79 -6.77 -1.14
N GLU A 62 -3.97 -8.07 -0.87
CA GLU A 62 -4.60 -8.57 0.34
C GLU A 62 -3.80 -8.21 1.59
N LYS A 63 -2.47 -8.38 1.54
CA LYS A 63 -1.58 -7.99 2.63
C LYS A 63 -1.66 -6.48 2.91
N GLY A 64 -1.64 -5.65 1.87
CA GLY A 64 -1.82 -4.20 2.00
C GLY A 64 -3.17 -3.85 2.62
N THR A 65 -4.24 -4.45 2.10
CA THR A 65 -5.62 -4.23 2.59
C THR A 65 -5.77 -4.64 4.05
N GLY A 66 -5.21 -5.78 4.44
CA GLY A 66 -5.25 -6.27 5.82
C GLY A 66 -4.54 -5.32 6.78
N LEU A 67 -3.38 -4.77 6.40
CA LEU A 67 -2.66 -3.78 7.20
C LEU A 67 -3.51 -2.52 7.43
N PHE A 68 -4.11 -1.97 6.36
CA PHE A 68 -4.92 -0.75 6.50
C PHE A 68 -6.19 -0.97 7.32
N LYS A 69 -6.87 -2.12 7.17
CA LYS A 69 -8.01 -2.49 8.00
C LYS A 69 -7.66 -2.62 9.48
N ALA A 70 -6.48 -3.18 9.79
CA ALA A 70 -6.02 -3.29 11.17
C ALA A 70 -5.75 -1.90 11.79
N VAL A 71 -5.14 -0.98 11.04
CA VAL A 71 -4.93 0.41 11.48
C VAL A 71 -6.27 1.13 11.66
N GLU A 72 -7.19 1.01 10.70
CA GLU A 72 -8.53 1.58 10.80
C GLU A 72 -9.28 1.09 12.04
N ALA A 73 -9.32 -0.23 12.27
CA ALA A 73 -9.96 -0.80 13.44
C ALA A 73 -9.33 -0.30 14.76
N TYR A 74 -8.01 -0.14 14.80
CA TYR A 74 -7.31 0.40 15.96
C TYR A 74 -7.70 1.86 16.22
N LEU A 75 -7.67 2.72 15.19
CA LEU A 75 -8.04 4.14 15.34
C LEU A 75 -9.51 4.32 15.71
N LEU A 76 -10.42 3.49 15.19
CA LEU A 76 -11.83 3.50 15.59
C LEU A 76 -12.05 3.13 17.05
N ALA A 77 -11.21 2.25 17.61
CA ALA A 77 -11.25 1.89 19.02
C ALA A 77 -10.61 2.93 19.96
N HIS A 78 -9.83 3.87 19.40
CA HIS A 78 -9.06 4.87 20.13
C HIS A 78 -9.24 6.28 19.54
N PRO A 79 -10.47 6.84 19.60
CA PRO A 79 -10.84 8.06 18.88
C PRO A 79 -10.13 9.34 19.39
N ASP A 80 -9.44 9.28 20.51
CA ASP A 80 -8.65 10.37 21.09
C ASP A 80 -7.22 10.47 20.52
N LEU A 81 -6.73 9.45 19.82
CA LEU A 81 -5.40 9.43 19.23
C LEU A 81 -5.35 10.14 17.87
N TYR A 82 -4.26 10.86 17.61
CA TYR A 82 -3.95 11.51 16.32
C TYR A 82 -4.95 12.62 15.87
N ASN A 83 -5.62 13.29 16.83
CA ASN A 83 -6.48 14.47 16.61
C ASN A 83 -5.72 15.80 16.59
#